data_AF-A0A3M1Z9U3-F1
#
_entry.id   AF-A0A3M1Z9U3-F1
#
_cell.length_a   1.000
_cell.length_b   1.000
_cell.length_c   1.000
_cell.angle_alpha   90.00
_cell.angle_beta   90.00
_cell.angle_gamma   90.00
#
_symmetry.space_group_name_H-M   'P 1'
#
loop_
_entity.id
_entity.type
_entity.pdbx_description
1 polymer ?
#
loop_
_entity_poly.entity_id
_entity_poly.type
_entity_poly.pdbx_seq_one_letter_code
_entity_poly.pdbx_strand_id
1 'polypeptide(L)'
;MGTLAQLYIIAILISHGLLLIYTLWRRNQQREGFYWTLAGSILAAAASAVYFLPEDWLLANSLGRVFPLTLLLSGTLIAFGGLILGDMDYHQPRPITRRIWLVFSALWPILYAVLAFSNNNGEPYTGVFDAGATPQAIVALGGAALGGIFLIAVGFINFWAANIPEVANRALYWTLGVGIMLLGIALMTTGELIPAMLGMAVLLLGIAGAVNGYTSYRVFDIRASISTILRTLILTVGTGAVIFGAMYLVNGLELSSDLQDALVLGVLALIIAAIYVPARQILEMLFRRLILPKRANPALVTREYAQRVATAQDLKSLAVIATDALNQLMGIRRSTIILVNGTSSDENEIELLIMPNKENGKEQRASLRRGGPIFRILAGNRRPITQFDIEYDPECREVAVSELDFLRSLGMHAYA
;
A
#
# COMPACT_ATOMS: atom_id res chain seq x y z
N MET A 1 20.70 2.02 -29.68
CA MET A 1 20.21 1.29 -28.50
C MET A 1 20.74 -0.14 -28.54
N GLY A 2 21.32 -0.67 -27.45
CA GLY A 2 21.81 -2.05 -27.43
C GLY A 2 20.69 -3.09 -27.46
N THR A 3 20.97 -4.29 -27.98
CA THR A 3 20.01 -5.41 -28.07
C THR A 3 19.39 -5.77 -26.71
N LEU A 4 20.18 -5.74 -25.64
CA LEU A 4 19.71 -5.99 -24.27
C LEU A 4 18.66 -4.97 -23.79
N ALA A 5 18.86 -3.69 -24.09
CA ALA A 5 17.91 -2.64 -23.71
C ALA A 5 16.58 -2.79 -24.46
N GLN A 6 16.63 -3.16 -25.75
CA GLN A 6 15.43 -3.45 -26.53
C GLN A 6 14.66 -4.64 -25.95
N LEU A 7 15.34 -5.76 -25.66
CA LEU A 7 14.72 -6.93 -25.04
C LEU A 7 14.06 -6.61 -23.69
N TYR A 8 14.72 -5.77 -22.88
CA TYR A 8 14.17 -5.30 -21.61
C TYR A 8 12.87 -4.52 -21.80
N ILE A 9 12.85 -3.55 -22.72
CA ILE A 9 11.66 -2.73 -22.97
C ILE A 9 10.53 -3.60 -23.52
N ILE A 10 10.81 -4.57 -24.40
CA ILE A 10 9.82 -5.55 -24.88
C ILE A 10 9.23 -6.33 -23.70
N ALA A 11 10.06 -6.81 -22.76
CA ALA A 11 9.59 -7.54 -21.58
C ALA A 11 8.69 -6.67 -20.69
N ILE A 12 9.02 -5.38 -20.50
CA ILE A 12 8.17 -4.42 -19.78
C ILE A 12 6.82 -4.22 -20.50
N LEU A 13 6.82 -4.05 -21.83
CA LEU A 13 5.58 -3.89 -22.59
C LEU A 13 4.69 -5.13 -22.54
N ILE A 14 5.28 -6.34 -22.64
CA ILE A 14 4.54 -7.59 -22.45
C ILE A 14 3.91 -7.65 -21.06
N SER A 15 4.65 -7.23 -20.03
CA SER A 15 4.15 -7.18 -18.65
C SER A 15 2.98 -6.22 -18.48
N HIS A 16 3.03 -5.03 -19.10
CA HIS A 16 1.88 -4.13 -19.15
C HIS A 16 0.69 -4.75 -19.92
N GLY A 17 0.94 -5.45 -21.03
CA GLY A 17 -0.09 -6.17 -21.78
C GLY A 17 -0.80 -7.23 -20.94
N LEU A 18 -0.06 -8.01 -20.15
CA LEU A 18 -0.62 -8.99 -19.22
C LEU A 18 -1.46 -8.31 -18.11
N LEU A 19 -1.00 -7.19 -17.55
CA LEU A 19 -1.77 -6.41 -16.57
C LEU A 19 -3.06 -5.84 -17.17
N LEU A 20 -3.03 -5.38 -18.42
CA LEU A 20 -4.21 -4.90 -19.14
C LEU A 20 -5.24 -6.01 -19.34
N ILE A 21 -4.79 -7.19 -19.79
CA ILE A 21 -5.65 -8.37 -19.96
C ILE A 21 -6.28 -8.77 -18.62
N TYR A 22 -5.47 -8.80 -17.55
CA TYR A 22 -5.96 -9.09 -16.20
C TYR A 22 -7.03 -8.09 -15.74
N THR A 23 -6.80 -6.79 -15.98
CA THR A 23 -7.74 -5.72 -15.63
C THR A 23 -9.05 -5.85 -16.39
N LEU A 24 -8.98 -6.18 -17.70
CA LEU A 24 -10.16 -6.43 -18.54
C LEU A 24 -10.96 -7.64 -18.07
N TRP A 25 -10.28 -8.71 -17.68
CA TRP A 25 -10.92 -9.92 -17.15
C TRP A 25 -11.67 -9.65 -15.84
N ARG A 26 -11.15 -8.75 -14.99
CA ARG A 26 -11.74 -8.36 -13.70
C ARG A 26 -12.80 -7.24 -13.77
N ARG A 27 -13.18 -6.78 -14.97
CA ARG A 27 -14.09 -5.64 -15.19
C ARG A 27 -15.42 -5.72 -14.43
N ASN A 28 -16.00 -6.91 -14.26
CA ASN A 28 -17.34 -7.06 -13.71
C ASN A 28 -17.44 -6.82 -12.19
N GLN A 29 -16.33 -6.81 -11.46
CA GLN A 29 -16.38 -6.76 -10.00
C GLN A 29 -16.63 -5.35 -9.46
N GLN A 30 -16.09 -4.30 -10.11
CA GLN A 30 -16.34 -2.89 -9.77
C GLN A 30 -16.30 -2.02 -11.03
N ARG A 31 -17.14 -0.97 -11.12
CA ARG A 31 -17.24 -0.11 -12.31
C ARG A 31 -16.49 1.22 -12.18
N GLU A 32 -16.38 1.78 -10.98
CA GLU A 32 -15.96 3.18 -10.80
C GLU A 32 -14.45 3.42 -10.90
N GLY A 33 -13.61 2.39 -10.70
CA GLY A 33 -12.15 2.49 -10.87
C GLY A 33 -11.60 1.89 -12.18
N PHE A 34 -12.40 1.08 -12.89
CA PHE A 34 -11.95 0.31 -14.05
C PHE A 34 -11.32 1.19 -15.14
N TYR A 35 -11.99 2.30 -15.49
CA TYR A 35 -11.52 3.19 -16.55
C TYR A 35 -10.20 3.90 -16.19
N TRP A 36 -10.02 4.26 -14.92
CA TRP A 36 -8.80 4.90 -14.44
C TRP A 36 -7.61 3.93 -14.45
N THR A 37 -7.81 2.69 -13.98
CA THR A 37 -6.77 1.65 -14.02
C THR A 37 -6.40 1.29 -15.44
N LEU A 38 -7.40 1.17 -16.33
CA LEU A 38 -7.18 0.89 -17.75
C LEU A 38 -6.41 2.02 -18.43
N ALA A 39 -6.85 3.27 -18.25
CA ALA A 39 -6.17 4.43 -18.83
C ALA A 39 -4.72 4.55 -18.33
N GLY A 40 -4.50 4.42 -17.01
CA GLY A 40 -3.14 4.47 -16.44
C GLY A 40 -2.23 3.38 -16.99
N SER A 41 -2.75 2.17 -17.16
CA SER A 41 -1.99 1.04 -17.72
C SER A 41 -1.63 1.24 -19.19
N ILE A 42 -2.56 1.75 -20.01
CA ILE A 42 -2.32 2.07 -21.43
C ILE A 42 -1.30 3.20 -21.55
N LEU A 43 -1.45 4.27 -20.77
CA LEU A 43 -0.56 5.43 -20.81
C LEU A 43 0.87 5.09 -20.35
N ALA A 44 1.01 4.26 -19.31
CA ALA A 44 2.32 3.77 -18.86
C ALA A 44 3.00 2.88 -19.90
N ALA A 45 2.25 1.98 -20.55
CA ALA A 45 2.76 1.16 -21.64
C ALA A 45 3.20 2.03 -22.83
N ALA A 46 2.38 3.01 -23.21
CA ALA A 46 2.71 3.96 -24.26
C ALA A 46 3.96 4.78 -23.92
N ALA A 47 4.09 5.26 -22.67
CA ALA A 47 5.27 5.98 -22.20
C ALA A 47 6.54 5.12 -22.34
N SER A 48 6.45 3.84 -22.01
CA SER A 48 7.56 2.89 -22.19
C SER A 48 7.88 2.66 -23.68
N ALA A 49 6.86 2.60 -24.53
CA ALA A 49 7.02 2.41 -25.98
C ALA A 49 7.67 3.60 -26.70
N VAL A 50 7.61 4.82 -26.15
CA VAL A 50 8.30 6.01 -26.69
C VAL A 50 9.81 5.77 -26.84
N TYR A 51 10.41 4.90 -26.03
CA TYR A 51 11.84 4.58 -26.13
C TYR A 51 12.22 3.72 -27.35
N PHE A 52 11.24 3.19 -28.10
CA PHE A 52 11.50 2.62 -29.42
C PHE A 52 11.67 3.68 -30.51
N LEU A 53 11.23 4.92 -30.25
CA LEU A 53 11.43 6.00 -31.20
C LEU A 53 12.93 6.38 -31.25
N PRO A 54 13.46 6.64 -32.46
CA PRO A 54 14.81 7.18 -32.63
C PRO A 54 15.02 8.44 -31.79
N GLU A 55 16.27 8.71 -31.38
CA GLU A 55 16.58 9.88 -30.54
C GLU A 55 16.35 11.19 -31.28
N ASP A 56 16.50 11.16 -32.60
CA ASP A 56 16.26 12.23 -33.58
C ASP A 56 14.80 12.28 -34.06
N TRP A 57 13.89 11.50 -33.47
CA TRP A 57 12.48 11.56 -33.82
C TRP A 57 11.89 12.93 -33.45
N LEU A 58 11.31 13.61 -34.45
CA LEU A 58 10.69 14.92 -34.32
C LEU A 58 9.20 14.84 -34.66
N LEU A 59 8.36 15.33 -33.75
CA LEU A 59 6.96 15.64 -33.97
C LEU A 59 6.83 17.11 -34.41
N ALA A 60 6.06 17.37 -35.46
CA ALA A 60 5.86 18.73 -35.98
C ALA A 60 7.19 19.49 -36.25
N ASN A 61 8.21 18.77 -36.73
CA ASN A 61 9.55 19.28 -37.08
C ASN A 61 10.34 19.94 -35.94
N SER A 62 9.88 19.89 -34.70
CA SER A 62 10.47 20.65 -33.58
C SER A 62 10.44 19.94 -32.24
N LEU A 63 9.41 19.12 -31.98
CA LEU A 63 9.22 18.48 -30.69
C LEU A 63 9.84 17.09 -30.68
N GLY A 64 10.92 16.91 -29.92
CA GLY A 64 11.57 15.60 -29.76
C GLY A 64 10.69 14.57 -29.04
N ARG A 65 11.14 13.31 -29.00
CA ARG A 65 10.46 12.18 -28.30
C ARG A 65 10.13 12.44 -26.82
N VAL A 66 10.82 13.37 -26.16
CA VAL A 66 10.59 13.72 -24.75
C VAL A 66 9.23 14.40 -24.55
N PHE A 67 8.74 15.14 -25.54
CA PHE A 67 7.42 15.77 -25.48
C PHE A 67 6.27 14.78 -25.26
N PRO A 68 6.06 13.77 -26.14
CA PRO A 68 5.00 12.79 -25.92
C PRO A 68 5.26 11.93 -24.67
N LEU A 69 6.51 11.65 -24.31
CA LEU A 69 6.84 10.94 -23.07
C LEU A 69 6.31 11.68 -21.84
N THR A 70 6.61 12.98 -21.73
CA THR A 70 6.16 13.82 -20.60
C THR A 70 4.64 13.85 -20.52
N LEU A 71 3.93 14.02 -21.63
CA LEU A 71 2.46 14.00 -21.66
C LEU A 71 1.88 12.64 -21.27
N LEU A 72 2.48 11.53 -21.69
CA LEU A 72 2.03 10.18 -21.34
C LEU A 72 2.25 9.89 -19.85
N LEU A 73 3.40 10.28 -19.29
CA LEU A 73 3.67 10.18 -17.85
C LEU A 73 2.73 11.08 -17.03
N SER A 74 2.45 12.28 -17.53
CA SER A 74 1.45 13.19 -16.97
C SER A 74 0.09 12.50 -16.91
N GLY A 75 -0.40 12.00 -18.05
CA GLY A 75 -1.66 11.28 -18.13
C GLY A 75 -1.70 10.05 -17.23
N THR A 76 -0.58 9.34 -17.08
CA THR A 76 -0.46 8.19 -16.17
C THR A 76 -0.69 8.62 -14.72
N LEU A 77 -0.03 9.70 -14.26
CA LEU A 77 -0.22 10.25 -12.92
C LEU A 77 -1.67 10.73 -12.70
N ILE A 78 -2.27 11.36 -13.71
CA ILE A 78 -3.66 11.83 -13.68
C ILE A 78 -4.63 10.67 -13.50
N ALA A 79 -4.45 9.61 -14.29
CA ALA A 79 -5.28 8.41 -14.21
C ALA A 79 -5.11 7.69 -12.86
N PHE A 80 -3.87 7.59 -12.38
CA PHE A 80 -3.55 7.00 -11.07
C PHE A 80 -4.17 7.80 -9.92
N GLY A 81 -4.08 9.13 -9.94
CA GLY A 81 -4.72 9.97 -8.93
C GLY A 81 -6.25 9.90 -8.99
N GLY A 82 -6.83 9.81 -10.20
CA GLY A 82 -8.27 9.58 -10.38
C GLY A 82 -8.74 8.26 -9.75
N LEU A 83 -7.93 7.20 -9.89
CA LEU A 83 -8.17 5.91 -9.24
C LEU A 83 -8.10 6.03 -7.70
N ILE A 84 -7.02 6.63 -7.16
CA ILE A 84 -6.83 6.79 -5.71
C ILE A 84 -8.00 7.55 -5.09
N LEU A 85 -8.36 8.69 -5.67
CA LEU A 85 -9.43 9.51 -5.14
C LEU A 85 -10.77 8.82 -5.26
N GLY A 86 -11.04 8.10 -6.36
CA GLY A 86 -12.25 7.28 -6.49
C GLY A 86 -12.35 6.20 -5.39
N ASP A 87 -11.24 5.53 -5.09
CA ASP A 87 -11.19 4.48 -4.08
C ASP A 87 -11.30 5.02 -2.64
N MET A 88 -10.64 6.14 -2.34
CA MET A 88 -10.72 6.78 -1.03
C MET A 88 -12.08 7.46 -0.79
N ASP A 89 -12.63 8.16 -1.79
CA ASP A 89 -13.92 8.85 -1.68
C ASP A 89 -15.09 7.88 -1.56
N TYR A 90 -14.95 6.63 -2.01
CA TYR A 90 -15.98 5.59 -1.81
C TYR A 90 -16.37 5.43 -0.33
N HIS A 91 -15.43 5.67 0.58
CA HIS A 91 -15.62 5.52 2.03
C HIS A 91 -16.09 6.80 2.71
N GLN A 92 -15.64 7.97 2.21
CA GLN A 92 -16.03 9.29 2.70
C GLN A 92 -16.09 10.26 1.52
N PRO A 93 -17.24 10.45 0.86
CA PRO A 93 -17.29 11.20 -0.39
C PRO A 93 -16.93 12.67 -0.16
N ARG A 94 -15.79 13.10 -0.69
CA ARG A 94 -15.36 14.51 -0.70
C ARG A 94 -15.31 15.02 -2.14
N PRO A 95 -16.47 15.38 -2.73
CA PRO A 95 -16.56 15.74 -4.15
C PRO A 95 -15.67 16.93 -4.53
N ILE A 96 -15.34 17.79 -3.56
CA ILE A 96 -14.44 18.94 -3.75
C ILE A 96 -13.02 18.46 -4.08
N THR A 97 -12.47 17.47 -3.36
CA THR A 97 -11.11 16.96 -3.57
C THR A 97 -10.95 16.41 -4.98
N ARG A 98 -11.91 15.61 -5.44
CA ARG A 98 -11.93 15.06 -6.80
C ARG A 98 -12.05 16.15 -7.87
N ARG A 99 -12.87 17.17 -7.66
CA ARG A 99 -12.98 18.31 -8.60
C ARG A 99 -11.69 19.11 -8.69
N ILE A 100 -11.06 19.41 -7.54
CA ILE A 100 -9.76 20.11 -7.49
C ILE A 100 -8.72 19.30 -8.27
N TRP A 101 -8.65 17.98 -8.04
CA TRP A 101 -7.76 17.10 -8.78
C TRP A 101 -7.98 17.16 -10.28
N LEU A 102 -9.24 17.02 -10.74
CA LEU A 102 -9.57 17.03 -12.17
C LEU A 102 -9.24 18.37 -12.85
N VAL A 103 -9.52 19.49 -12.19
CA VAL A 103 -9.19 20.83 -12.72
C VAL A 103 -7.68 21.00 -12.78
N PHE A 104 -6.97 20.71 -11.69
CA PHE A 104 -5.51 20.81 -11.65
C PHE A 104 -4.87 19.91 -12.71
N SER A 105 -5.25 18.63 -12.75
CA SER A 105 -4.73 17.64 -13.70
C SER A 105 -5.01 17.96 -15.15
N ALA A 106 -6.11 18.65 -15.49
CA ALA A 106 -6.34 19.11 -16.85
C ALA A 106 -5.46 20.30 -17.21
N LEU A 107 -5.30 21.28 -16.29
CA LEU A 107 -4.64 22.54 -16.60
C LEU A 107 -3.13 22.42 -16.83
N TRP A 108 -2.41 21.66 -16.00
CA TRP A 108 -0.95 21.63 -16.07
C TRP A 108 -0.37 20.93 -17.33
N PRO A 109 -0.88 19.79 -17.84
CA PRO A 109 -0.35 19.20 -19.07
C PRO A 109 -0.75 20.04 -20.30
N ILE A 110 -1.89 20.73 -20.27
CA ILE A 110 -2.27 21.69 -21.31
C ILE A 110 -1.29 22.85 -21.33
N LEU A 111 -0.96 23.42 -20.17
CA LEU A 111 0.01 24.50 -20.05
C LEU A 111 1.41 24.05 -20.53
N TYR A 112 1.85 22.84 -20.14
CA TYR A 112 3.08 22.24 -20.66
C TYR A 112 3.06 22.16 -22.19
N ALA A 113 1.98 21.64 -22.77
CA ALA A 113 1.85 21.51 -24.21
C ALA A 113 1.94 22.86 -24.92
N VAL A 114 1.19 23.86 -24.45
CA VAL A 114 1.22 25.22 -25.01
C VAL A 114 2.63 25.81 -24.98
N LEU A 115 3.35 25.68 -23.86
CA LEU A 115 4.72 26.19 -23.74
C LEU A 115 5.71 25.44 -24.63
N ALA A 116 5.58 24.11 -24.74
CA ALA A 116 6.43 23.30 -25.60
C ALA A 116 6.27 23.69 -27.08
N PHE A 117 5.03 23.89 -27.55
CA PHE A 117 4.77 24.39 -28.90
C PHE A 117 5.25 25.83 -29.10
N SER A 118 5.08 26.71 -28.11
CA SER A 118 5.53 28.11 -28.21
C SER A 118 7.06 28.22 -28.32
N ASN A 119 7.79 27.34 -27.66
CA ASN A 119 9.25 27.37 -27.62
C ASN A 119 9.90 26.42 -28.63
N ASN A 120 9.11 25.69 -29.44
CA ASN A 120 9.58 24.66 -30.38
C ASN A 120 10.55 23.65 -29.72
N ASN A 121 10.34 23.34 -28.44
CA ASN A 121 11.21 22.46 -27.67
C ASN A 121 10.40 21.68 -26.63
N GLY A 122 10.58 20.36 -26.61
CA GLY A 122 9.97 19.47 -25.63
C GLY A 122 11.00 19.02 -24.61
N GLU A 123 11.27 19.84 -23.60
CA GLU A 123 12.25 19.49 -22.57
C GLU A 123 11.67 18.51 -21.53
N PRO A 124 12.54 17.66 -20.95
CA PRO A 124 12.15 16.76 -19.87
C PRO A 124 11.97 17.50 -18.53
N TYR A 125 11.41 16.81 -17.53
CA TYR A 125 11.32 17.34 -16.16
C TYR A 125 12.68 17.76 -15.58
N THR A 126 13.77 17.10 -15.98
CA THR A 126 15.13 17.39 -15.47
C THR A 126 15.75 18.65 -16.05
N GLY A 127 15.20 19.23 -17.13
CA GLY A 127 15.70 20.48 -17.71
C GLY A 127 15.66 21.67 -16.73
N VAL A 128 14.93 21.54 -15.62
CA VAL A 128 14.93 22.52 -14.51
C VAL A 128 16.30 22.62 -13.81
N PHE A 129 17.11 21.56 -13.85
CA PHE A 129 18.42 21.54 -13.19
C PHE A 129 19.55 22.07 -14.08
N ASP A 130 19.25 22.38 -15.35
CA ASP A 130 20.21 22.99 -16.26
C ASP A 130 20.32 24.50 -15.99
N ALA A 131 21.45 25.10 -16.37
CA ALA A 131 21.76 26.51 -16.11
C ALA A 131 20.76 27.52 -16.76
N GLY A 132 19.79 27.03 -17.55
CA GLY A 132 18.74 27.81 -18.20
C GLY A 132 17.39 27.09 -18.15
N ALA A 133 16.92 26.75 -16.94
CA ALA A 133 15.63 26.10 -16.71
C ALA A 133 14.50 26.72 -17.56
N THR A 134 13.97 25.95 -18.51
CA THR A 134 12.92 26.44 -19.40
C THR A 134 11.55 26.48 -18.71
N PRO A 135 10.65 27.41 -19.11
CA PRO A 135 9.31 27.48 -18.54
C PRO A 135 8.54 26.16 -18.63
N GLN A 136 8.67 25.41 -19.74
CA GLN A 136 8.02 24.12 -19.90
C GLN A 136 8.54 23.06 -18.92
N ALA A 137 9.85 23.00 -18.66
CA ALA A 137 10.41 22.04 -17.70
C ALA A 137 9.92 22.35 -16.27
N ILE A 138 9.84 23.63 -15.91
CA ILE A 138 9.32 24.09 -14.60
C ILE A 138 7.84 23.70 -14.45
N VAL A 139 7.01 23.97 -15.47
CA VAL A 139 5.58 23.61 -15.44
C VAL A 139 5.39 22.10 -15.35
N ALA A 140 6.19 21.34 -16.09
CA ALA A 140 6.14 19.90 -16.08
C ALA A 140 6.48 19.35 -14.68
N LEU A 141 7.66 19.72 -14.14
CA LEU A 141 8.13 19.22 -12.85
C LEU A 141 7.23 19.72 -11.71
N GLY A 142 6.86 20.99 -11.74
CA GLY A 142 5.96 21.60 -10.76
C GLY A 142 4.59 20.95 -10.77
N GLY A 143 4.02 20.67 -11.95
CA GLY A 143 2.75 19.96 -12.09
C GLY A 143 2.78 18.56 -11.47
N ALA A 144 3.80 17.77 -11.81
CA ALA A 144 4.01 16.43 -11.26
C ALA A 144 4.24 16.46 -9.73
N ALA A 145 5.10 17.36 -9.24
CA ALA A 145 5.43 17.49 -7.83
C ALA A 145 4.24 17.95 -6.99
N LEU A 146 3.52 19.01 -7.42
CA LEU A 146 2.32 19.49 -6.72
C LEU A 146 1.21 18.44 -6.75
N GLY A 147 1.02 17.75 -7.88
CA GLY A 147 0.07 16.65 -7.97
C GLY A 147 0.42 15.50 -7.03
N GLY A 148 1.69 15.13 -6.96
CA GLY A 148 2.22 14.15 -6.02
C GLY A 148 1.99 14.53 -4.55
N ILE A 149 2.37 15.74 -4.17
CA ILE A 149 2.17 16.29 -2.82
C ILE A 149 0.69 16.30 -2.46
N PHE A 150 -0.18 16.72 -3.39
CA PHE A 150 -1.62 16.72 -3.18
C PHE A 150 -2.15 15.30 -2.88
N LEU A 151 -1.80 14.30 -3.70
CA LEU A 151 -2.24 12.93 -3.48
C LEU A 151 -1.71 12.33 -2.18
N ILE A 152 -0.44 12.59 -1.84
CA ILE A 152 0.17 12.16 -0.58
C ILE A 152 -0.55 12.81 0.61
N ALA A 153 -0.80 14.11 0.55
CA ALA A 153 -1.50 14.84 1.61
C ALA A 153 -2.91 14.29 1.83
N VAL A 154 -3.68 14.07 0.75
CA VAL A 154 -5.01 13.46 0.83
C VAL A 154 -4.93 12.05 1.41
N GLY A 155 -3.96 11.24 0.97
CA GLY A 155 -3.73 9.89 1.50
C GLY A 155 -3.44 9.88 3.01
N PHE A 156 -2.57 10.77 3.49
CA PHE A 156 -2.29 10.91 4.92
C PHE A 156 -3.47 11.46 5.71
N ILE A 157 -4.22 12.43 5.18
CA ILE A 157 -5.43 12.94 5.84
C ILE A 157 -6.44 11.79 6.02
N ASN A 158 -6.67 10.98 4.99
CA ASN A 158 -7.56 9.82 5.08
C ASN A 158 -7.02 8.74 6.03
N PHE A 159 -5.70 8.52 6.07
CA PHE A 159 -5.07 7.61 7.03
C PHE A 159 -5.33 8.03 8.47
N TRP A 160 -5.16 9.32 8.80
CA TRP A 160 -5.35 9.83 10.16
C TRP A 160 -6.83 9.97 10.54
N ALA A 161 -7.71 10.23 9.57
CA ALA A 161 -9.15 10.33 9.78
C ALA A 161 -9.86 8.96 9.83
N ALA A 162 -9.19 7.86 9.45
CA ALA A 162 -9.79 6.54 9.40
C ALA A 162 -9.98 5.96 10.81
N ASN A 163 -11.23 5.66 11.17
CA ASN A 163 -11.58 4.99 12.41
C ASN A 163 -11.32 3.47 12.36
N ILE A 164 -11.21 2.90 11.17
CA ILE A 164 -11.03 1.46 10.94
C ILE A 164 -9.59 1.21 10.42
N PRO A 165 -8.82 0.29 11.05
CA PRO A 165 -7.44 0.00 10.67
C PRO A 165 -7.26 -0.40 9.20
N GLU A 166 -8.20 -1.13 8.64
CA GLU A 166 -8.20 -1.59 7.25
C GLU A 166 -8.32 -0.42 6.27
N VAL A 167 -9.19 0.55 6.56
CA VAL A 167 -9.33 1.79 5.77
C VAL A 167 -8.06 2.63 5.88
N ALA A 168 -7.50 2.75 7.08
CA ALA A 168 -6.21 3.41 7.28
C ALA A 168 -5.10 2.71 6.47
N ASN A 169 -5.03 1.38 6.53
CA ASN A 169 -4.05 0.60 5.78
C ASN A 169 -4.20 0.79 4.26
N ARG A 170 -5.44 0.88 3.76
CA ARG A 170 -5.73 1.19 2.36
C ARG A 170 -5.30 2.60 1.95
N ALA A 171 -5.51 3.60 2.81
CA ALA A 171 -5.02 4.95 2.56
C ALA A 171 -3.48 5.02 2.52
N LEU A 172 -2.81 4.28 3.42
CA LEU A 172 -1.35 4.17 3.45
C LEU A 172 -0.81 3.44 2.21
N TYR A 173 -1.50 2.37 1.78
CA TYR A 173 -1.18 1.63 0.56
C TYR A 173 -1.11 2.56 -0.66
N TRP A 174 -2.13 3.39 -0.86
CA TRP A 174 -2.15 4.36 -1.95
C TRP A 174 -1.08 5.44 -1.81
N THR A 175 -0.86 5.94 -0.59
CA THR A 175 0.20 6.93 -0.31
C THR A 175 1.58 6.42 -0.75
N LEU A 176 1.90 5.16 -0.44
CA LEU A 176 3.14 4.54 -0.91
C LEU A 176 3.15 4.33 -2.43
N GLY A 177 2.01 3.93 -2.99
CA GLY A 177 1.82 3.83 -4.44
C GLY A 177 2.15 5.13 -5.16
N VAL A 178 1.75 6.29 -4.60
CA VAL A 178 2.11 7.62 -5.15
C VAL A 178 3.63 7.82 -5.14
N GLY A 179 4.31 7.50 -4.04
CA GLY A 179 5.77 7.61 -3.98
C GLY A 179 6.48 6.76 -5.03
N ILE A 180 6.04 5.51 -5.21
CA ILE A 180 6.56 4.60 -6.24
C ILE A 180 6.28 5.17 -7.65
N MET A 181 5.06 5.64 -7.90
CA MET A 181 4.66 6.22 -9.19
C MET A 181 5.52 7.44 -9.55
N LEU A 182 5.70 8.39 -8.61
CA LEU A 182 6.52 9.59 -8.80
C LEU A 182 7.99 9.24 -9.03
N LEU A 183 8.53 8.25 -8.31
CA LEU A 183 9.89 7.78 -8.52
C LEU A 183 10.08 7.22 -9.93
N GLY A 184 9.13 6.41 -10.42
CA GLY A 184 9.15 5.88 -11.79
C GLY A 184 9.12 6.99 -12.83
N ILE A 185 8.25 7.99 -12.66
CA ILE A 185 8.15 9.16 -13.54
C ILE A 185 9.45 9.97 -13.53
N ALA A 186 10.01 10.25 -12.36
CA ALA A 186 11.26 11.01 -12.23
C ALA A 186 12.43 10.30 -12.92
N LEU A 187 12.56 8.98 -12.73
CA LEU A 187 13.60 8.18 -13.35
C LEU A 187 13.46 8.09 -14.88
N MET A 188 12.23 7.99 -15.40
CA MET A 188 11.97 7.96 -16.84
C MET A 188 12.23 9.29 -17.54
N THR A 189 12.39 10.38 -16.81
CA THR A 189 12.52 11.71 -17.42
C THR A 189 13.92 12.30 -17.32
N THR A 190 14.89 11.53 -16.82
CA THR A 190 16.29 11.98 -16.81
C THR A 190 16.90 12.12 -18.21
N GLY A 191 16.28 11.51 -19.23
CA GLY A 191 16.83 11.45 -20.60
C GLY A 191 17.88 10.35 -20.80
N GLU A 192 18.40 9.78 -19.72
CA GLU A 192 19.37 8.69 -19.77
C GLU A 192 18.69 7.31 -19.84
N LEU A 193 19.28 6.39 -20.60
CA LEU A 193 18.71 5.07 -20.84
C LEU A 193 18.63 4.21 -19.56
N ILE A 194 19.68 4.16 -18.74
CA ILE A 194 19.74 3.27 -17.56
C ILE A 194 18.73 3.70 -16.49
N PRO A 195 18.68 4.98 -16.04
CA PRO A 195 17.64 5.43 -15.12
C PRO A 195 16.24 5.26 -15.73
N ALA A 196 16.06 5.47 -17.03
CA ALA A 196 14.77 5.28 -17.67
C ALA A 196 14.30 3.82 -17.63
N MET A 197 15.19 2.85 -17.86
CA MET A 197 14.87 1.43 -17.71
C MET A 197 14.44 1.11 -16.27
N LEU A 198 15.18 1.62 -15.27
CA LEU A 198 14.78 1.48 -13.87
C LEU A 198 13.40 2.12 -13.62
N GLY A 199 13.18 3.31 -14.18
CA GLY A 199 11.92 4.05 -14.09
C GLY A 199 10.74 3.29 -14.68
N MET A 200 10.93 2.60 -15.81
CA MET A 200 9.92 1.72 -16.41
C MET A 200 9.53 0.57 -15.49
N ALA A 201 10.51 -0.11 -14.86
CA ALA A 201 10.20 -1.17 -13.89
C ALA A 201 9.48 -0.65 -12.65
N VAL A 202 9.92 0.51 -12.13
CA VAL A 202 9.26 1.15 -10.98
C VAL A 202 7.83 1.60 -11.34
N LEU A 203 7.63 2.13 -12.54
CA LEU A 203 6.31 2.52 -13.06
C LEU A 203 5.40 1.31 -13.23
N LEU A 204 5.91 0.22 -13.82
CA LEU A 204 5.21 -1.05 -13.93
C LEU A 204 4.79 -1.58 -12.55
N LEU A 205 5.66 -1.50 -11.55
CA LEU A 205 5.34 -1.88 -10.17
C LEU A 205 4.26 -0.99 -9.57
N GLY A 206 4.29 0.32 -9.83
CA GLY A 206 3.24 1.27 -9.44
C GLY A 206 1.88 0.93 -10.06
N ILE A 207 1.84 0.60 -11.35
CA ILE A 207 0.62 0.19 -12.06
C ILE A 207 0.13 -1.19 -11.60
N ALA A 208 1.02 -2.16 -11.40
CA ALA A 208 0.67 -3.46 -10.83
C ALA A 208 0.06 -3.31 -9.43
N GLY A 209 0.62 -2.40 -8.62
CA GLY A 209 0.04 -1.98 -7.35
C GLY A 209 -1.36 -1.38 -7.53
N ALA A 210 -1.53 -0.46 -8.49
CA ALA A 210 -2.83 0.13 -8.79
C ALA A 210 -3.90 -0.92 -9.13
N VAL A 211 -3.54 -1.86 -10.01
CA VAL A 211 -4.40 -2.99 -10.40
C VAL A 211 -4.74 -3.84 -9.18
N ASN A 212 -3.75 -4.21 -8.37
CA ASN A 212 -3.97 -5.02 -7.18
C ASN A 212 -4.83 -4.31 -6.13
N GLY A 213 -4.57 -3.03 -5.82
CA GLY A 213 -5.34 -2.25 -4.87
C GLY A 213 -6.79 -2.02 -5.31
N TYR A 214 -7.02 -2.02 -6.62
CA TYR A 214 -8.34 -1.96 -7.21
C TYR A 214 -9.07 -3.32 -7.18
N THR A 215 -8.40 -4.42 -7.51
CA THR A 215 -9.05 -5.74 -7.61
C THR A 215 -9.15 -6.47 -6.27
N SER A 216 -8.27 -6.15 -5.32
CA SER A 216 -8.21 -6.85 -4.04
C SER A 216 -9.11 -6.18 -3.02
N TYR A 217 -10.07 -6.95 -2.51
CA TYR A 217 -10.98 -6.51 -1.44
C TYR A 217 -10.23 -6.05 -0.18
N ARG A 218 -9.15 -6.77 0.17
CA ARG A 218 -8.21 -6.38 1.22
C ARG A 218 -6.85 -6.13 0.60
N VAL A 219 -6.34 -4.92 0.79
CA VAL A 219 -4.94 -4.62 0.44
C VAL A 219 -4.01 -5.29 1.44
N PHE A 220 -2.78 -5.52 0.99
CA PHE A 220 -1.71 -6.07 1.81
C PHE A 220 -1.48 -5.22 3.06
N ASP A 221 -1.21 -5.85 4.21
CA ASP A 221 -0.84 -5.14 5.44
C ASP A 221 0.50 -4.42 5.22
N ILE A 222 0.41 -3.11 5.02
CA ILE A 222 1.56 -2.28 4.71
C ILE A 222 2.47 -2.15 5.93
N ARG A 223 1.94 -2.20 7.15
CA ARG A 223 2.73 -2.02 8.38
C ARG A 223 3.60 -3.25 8.63
N ALA A 224 3.00 -4.44 8.59
CA ALA A 224 3.75 -5.69 8.61
C ALA A 224 4.73 -5.75 7.41
N SER A 225 4.25 -5.19 6.30
CA SER A 225 4.89 -5.05 5.00
C SER A 225 6.28 -4.43 5.08
N ILE A 226 6.24 -3.15 5.42
CA ILE A 226 7.39 -2.28 5.61
C ILE A 226 8.33 -2.86 6.64
N SER A 227 7.82 -3.38 7.77
CA SER A 227 8.68 -3.99 8.79
C SER A 227 9.49 -5.17 8.20
N THR A 228 8.83 -6.03 7.43
CA THR A 228 9.49 -7.17 6.77
C THR A 228 10.48 -6.72 5.70
N ILE A 229 10.08 -5.76 4.85
CA ILE A 229 10.95 -5.20 3.80
C ILE A 229 12.16 -4.51 4.42
N LEU A 230 11.97 -3.68 5.45
CA LEU A 230 13.03 -2.97 6.14
C LEU A 230 13.98 -3.95 6.85
N ARG A 231 13.44 -4.99 7.48
CA ARG A 231 14.26 -6.06 8.07
C ARG A 231 15.13 -6.72 7.01
N THR A 232 14.53 -7.14 5.90
CA THR A 232 15.24 -7.79 4.80
C THR A 232 16.26 -6.84 4.20
N LEU A 233 15.90 -5.58 3.96
CA LEU A 233 16.79 -4.57 3.40
C LEU A 233 17.99 -4.31 4.30
N ILE A 234 17.80 -4.10 5.59
CA ILE A 234 18.89 -3.89 6.56
C ILE A 234 19.80 -5.12 6.60
N LEU A 235 19.23 -6.33 6.60
CA LEU A 235 20.01 -7.55 6.58
C LEU A 235 20.79 -7.69 5.27
N THR A 236 20.16 -7.46 4.12
CA THR A 236 20.81 -7.53 2.80
C THR A 236 21.92 -6.48 2.66
N VAL A 237 21.66 -5.23 3.06
CA VAL A 237 22.68 -4.15 3.04
C VAL A 237 23.80 -4.47 4.02
N GLY A 238 23.49 -4.96 5.23
CA GLY A 238 24.49 -5.39 6.19
C GLY A 238 25.37 -6.53 5.67
N THR A 239 24.76 -7.55 5.06
CA THR A 239 25.50 -8.64 4.40
C THR A 239 26.33 -8.13 3.24
N GLY A 240 25.77 -7.25 2.39
CA GLY A 240 26.49 -6.63 1.28
C GLY A 240 27.69 -5.81 1.74
N ALA A 241 27.55 -5.04 2.83
CA ALA A 241 28.63 -4.26 3.42
C ALA A 241 29.75 -5.16 3.96
N VAL A 242 29.42 -6.29 4.58
CA VAL A 242 30.42 -7.27 5.05
C VAL A 242 31.15 -7.91 3.86
N ILE A 243 30.45 -8.33 2.81
CA ILE A 243 31.06 -8.90 1.60
C ILE A 243 31.93 -7.85 0.90
N PHE A 244 31.43 -6.63 0.77
CA PHE A 244 32.18 -5.53 0.17
C PHE A 244 33.44 -5.21 0.97
N GLY A 245 33.33 -5.10 2.30
CA GLY A 245 34.48 -4.89 3.18
C GLY A 245 35.51 -6.02 3.10
N ALA A 246 35.05 -7.27 3.02
CA ALA A 246 35.90 -8.43 2.80
C ALA A 246 36.67 -8.35 1.47
N MET A 247 35.96 -8.08 0.36
CA MET A 247 36.58 -7.91 -0.96
C MET A 247 37.55 -6.72 -0.99
N TYR A 248 37.20 -5.62 -0.33
CA TYR A 248 38.04 -4.44 -0.22
C TYR A 248 39.35 -4.76 0.54
N LEU A 249 39.26 -5.47 1.67
CA LEU A 249 40.44 -5.92 2.41
C LEU A 249 41.31 -6.87 1.58
N VAL A 250 40.72 -7.83 0.89
CA VAL A 250 41.47 -8.76 0.02
C VAL A 250 42.19 -8.01 -1.09
N ASN A 251 41.51 -7.08 -1.76
CA ASN A 251 42.12 -6.28 -2.83
C ASN A 251 43.25 -5.38 -2.31
N GLY A 252 43.16 -4.89 -1.08
CA GLY A 252 44.19 -4.04 -0.47
C GLY A 252 45.46 -4.77 -0.03
N LEU A 253 45.45 -6.10 0.04
CA LEU A 253 46.61 -6.90 0.49
C LEU A 253 47.57 -7.29 -0.64
N GLU A 254 47.29 -6.92 -1.91
CA GLU A 254 48.12 -7.21 -3.09
C GLU A 254 48.67 -8.66 -3.14
N LEU A 255 47.85 -9.62 -2.73
CA LEU A 255 48.24 -11.03 -2.62
C LEU A 255 48.50 -11.63 -4.01
N SER A 256 49.59 -12.38 -4.14
CA SER A 256 49.97 -13.15 -5.33
C SER A 256 49.16 -14.47 -5.40
N SER A 257 49.31 -15.20 -6.51
CA SER A 257 48.65 -16.51 -6.70
C SER A 257 49.38 -17.69 -6.03
N ASP A 258 50.35 -17.43 -5.14
CA ASP A 258 51.13 -18.48 -4.49
C ASP A 258 50.33 -19.23 -3.41
N LEU A 259 50.74 -20.46 -3.11
CA LEU A 259 50.09 -21.32 -2.10
C LEU A 259 49.99 -20.65 -0.73
N GLN A 260 50.99 -19.85 -0.36
CA GLN A 260 51.04 -19.13 0.91
C GLN A 260 49.92 -18.07 0.99
N ASP A 261 49.66 -17.36 -0.11
CA ASP A 261 48.63 -16.33 -0.19
C ASP A 261 47.23 -16.94 -0.26
N ALA A 262 47.09 -18.11 -0.90
CA ALA A 262 45.87 -18.90 -0.84
C ALA A 262 45.51 -19.32 0.60
N LEU A 263 46.50 -19.68 1.41
CA LEU A 263 46.28 -19.98 2.84
C LEU A 263 45.86 -18.73 3.63
N VAL A 264 46.47 -17.57 3.35
CA VAL A 264 46.08 -16.29 3.96
C VAL A 264 44.62 -15.95 3.63
N LEU A 265 44.21 -16.11 2.36
CA LEU A 265 42.82 -15.92 1.93
C LEU A 265 41.86 -16.88 2.63
N GLY A 266 42.23 -18.15 2.77
CA GLY A 266 41.43 -19.15 3.47
C GLY A 266 41.20 -18.79 4.94
N VAL A 267 42.26 -18.35 5.64
CA VAL A 267 42.18 -17.89 7.03
C VAL A 267 41.33 -16.62 7.14
N LEU A 268 41.53 -15.66 6.25
CA LEU A 268 40.76 -14.40 6.24
C LEU A 268 39.27 -14.67 6.01
N ALA A 269 38.93 -15.55 5.07
CA ALA A 269 37.55 -15.96 4.80
C ALA A 269 36.89 -16.62 6.03
N LEU A 270 37.63 -17.48 6.75
CA LEU A 270 37.15 -18.08 8.00
C LEU A 270 36.90 -17.02 9.09
N ILE A 271 37.80 -16.04 9.25
CA ILE A 271 37.64 -14.95 10.21
C ILE A 271 36.40 -14.13 9.88
N ILE A 272 36.22 -13.73 8.61
CA ILE A 272 35.05 -12.98 8.16
C ILE A 272 33.76 -13.76 8.41
N ALA A 273 33.74 -15.05 8.07
CA ALA A 273 32.58 -15.92 8.33
C ALA A 273 32.26 -16.02 9.83
N ALA A 274 33.29 -16.15 10.67
CA ALA A 274 33.15 -16.19 12.13
C ALA A 274 32.60 -14.87 12.71
N ILE A 275 32.94 -13.72 12.14
CA ILE A 275 32.44 -12.39 12.54
C ILE A 275 31.02 -12.13 12.01
N TYR A 276 30.70 -12.63 10.81
CA TYR A 276 29.41 -12.37 10.16
C TYR A 276 28.22 -12.95 10.95
N VAL A 277 28.34 -14.16 11.47
CA VAL A 277 27.26 -14.82 12.24
C VAL A 277 26.82 -13.99 13.46
N PRO A 278 27.70 -13.58 14.40
CA PRO A 278 27.31 -12.76 15.53
C PRO A 278 26.84 -11.36 15.11
N ALA A 279 27.46 -10.74 14.09
CA ALA A 279 27.01 -9.45 13.57
C ALA A 279 25.55 -9.50 13.09
N ARG A 280 25.20 -10.56 12.35
CA ARG A 280 23.81 -10.80 11.91
C ARG A 280 22.86 -10.98 13.10
N GLN A 281 23.25 -11.76 14.11
CA GLN A 281 22.42 -11.96 15.31
C GLN A 281 22.17 -10.64 16.07
N ILE A 282 23.19 -9.78 16.17
CA ILE A 282 23.08 -8.45 16.78
C ILE A 282 22.10 -7.57 15.99
N LEU A 283 22.19 -7.56 14.66
CA LEU A 283 21.26 -6.82 13.80
C LEU A 283 19.81 -7.31 13.98
N GLU A 284 19.60 -8.62 14.02
CA GLU A 284 18.27 -9.20 14.26
C GLU A 284 17.72 -8.87 15.65
N MET A 285 18.57 -8.90 16.68
CA MET A 285 18.19 -8.53 18.05
C MET A 285 17.80 -7.05 18.14
N LEU A 286 18.60 -6.17 17.54
CA LEU A 286 18.34 -4.74 17.52
C LEU A 286 17.00 -4.43 16.83
N PHE A 287 16.74 -5.09 15.70
CA PHE A 287 15.48 -4.97 14.98
C PHE A 287 14.27 -5.41 15.83
N ARG A 288 14.37 -6.57 16.48
CA ARG A 288 13.29 -7.08 17.36
C ARG A 288 12.98 -6.12 18.50
N ARG A 289 14.01 -5.47 19.07
CA ARG A 289 13.87 -4.53 20.19
C ARG A 289 13.24 -3.21 19.77
N LEU A 290 13.51 -2.72 18.57
CA LEU A 290 13.03 -1.41 18.10
C LEU A 290 11.64 -1.46 17.48
N ILE A 291 11.24 -2.57 16.85
CA ILE A 291 10.08 -2.58 15.93
C ILE A 291 8.92 -3.47 16.39
N LEU A 292 9.13 -4.48 17.25
CA LEU A 292 8.04 -5.35 17.68
C LEU A 292 7.44 -4.94 19.04
N PRO A 293 6.11 -4.76 19.12
CA PRO A 293 5.42 -4.69 20.41
C PRO A 293 5.56 -6.02 21.15
N LYS A 294 5.83 -5.97 22.46
CA LYS A 294 5.83 -7.18 23.31
C LYS A 294 4.41 -7.77 23.37
N ARG A 295 4.20 -8.95 22.77
CA ARG A 295 2.96 -9.72 22.97
C ARG A 295 3.00 -10.44 24.31
N ALA A 296 1.87 -10.49 25.02
CA ALA A 296 1.74 -11.24 26.26
C ALA A 296 1.94 -12.74 26.00
N ASN A 297 2.47 -13.46 27.00
CA ASN A 297 2.65 -14.91 26.91
C ASN A 297 1.27 -15.60 27.00
N PRO A 298 0.81 -16.30 25.95
CA PRO A 298 -0.52 -16.90 25.94
C PRO A 298 -0.73 -17.92 27.07
N ALA A 299 0.30 -18.69 27.40
CA ALA A 299 0.21 -19.70 28.45
C ALA A 299 -0.05 -19.08 29.83
N LEU A 300 0.55 -17.91 30.09
CA LEU A 300 0.36 -17.20 31.36
C LEU A 300 -1.06 -16.64 31.47
N VAL A 301 -1.56 -15.99 30.40
CA VAL A 301 -2.89 -15.37 30.39
C VAL A 301 -4.00 -16.42 30.47
N THR A 302 -3.87 -17.55 29.74
CA THR A 302 -4.84 -18.64 29.81
C THR A 302 -4.92 -19.25 31.20
N ARG A 303 -3.78 -19.39 31.89
CA ARG A 303 -3.75 -19.88 33.28
C ARG A 303 -4.44 -18.93 34.24
N GLU A 304 -4.17 -17.62 34.14
CA GLU A 304 -4.87 -16.61 34.95
C GLU A 304 -6.37 -16.59 34.68
N TYR A 305 -6.77 -16.70 33.42
CA TYR A 305 -8.18 -16.77 33.02
C TYR A 305 -8.90 -17.97 33.68
N ALA A 306 -8.34 -19.18 33.56
CA ALA A 306 -8.93 -20.38 34.14
C ALA A 306 -9.11 -20.28 35.66
N GLN A 307 -8.12 -19.69 36.35
CA GLN A 307 -8.20 -19.48 37.80
C GLN A 307 -9.29 -18.46 38.19
N ARG A 308 -9.43 -17.37 37.43
CA ARG A 308 -10.45 -16.33 37.69
C ARG A 308 -11.86 -16.79 37.35
N VAL A 309 -12.04 -17.60 36.31
CA VAL A 309 -13.36 -18.16 35.94
C VAL A 309 -13.91 -19.06 37.04
N ALA A 310 -13.06 -19.86 37.69
CA ALA A 310 -13.48 -20.76 38.77
C ALA A 310 -14.02 -20.04 40.02
N THR A 311 -13.74 -18.74 40.18
CA THR A 311 -14.18 -17.94 41.33
C THR A 311 -15.33 -16.99 41.01
N ALA A 312 -15.77 -16.90 39.74
CA ALA A 312 -16.83 -16.00 39.33
C ALA A 312 -18.21 -16.51 39.79
N GLN A 313 -18.95 -15.70 40.54
CA GLN A 313 -20.27 -16.05 41.08
C GLN A 313 -21.45 -15.54 40.23
N ASP A 314 -21.21 -14.57 39.34
CA ASP A 314 -22.23 -13.99 38.47
C ASP A 314 -21.77 -13.91 37.00
N LEU A 315 -22.74 -13.83 36.08
CA LEU A 315 -22.50 -13.73 34.64
C LEU A 315 -21.75 -12.44 34.29
N LYS A 316 -21.99 -11.36 35.04
CA LYS A 316 -21.33 -10.08 34.85
C LYS A 316 -19.83 -10.15 35.17
N SER A 317 -19.42 -10.79 36.27
CA SER A 317 -18.00 -11.01 36.57
C SER A 317 -17.36 -11.94 35.56
N LEU A 318 -18.05 -13.00 35.13
CA LEU A 318 -17.55 -13.88 34.09
C LEU A 318 -17.29 -13.12 32.78
N ALA A 319 -18.19 -12.22 32.39
CA ALA A 319 -18.02 -11.39 31.21
C ALA A 319 -16.82 -10.44 31.32
N VAL A 320 -16.61 -9.82 32.48
CA VAL A 320 -15.45 -8.95 32.73
C VAL A 320 -14.14 -9.76 32.71
N ILE A 321 -14.11 -10.94 33.33
CA ILE A 321 -12.94 -11.82 33.34
C ILE A 321 -12.58 -12.29 31.92
N ALA A 322 -13.58 -12.71 31.14
CA ALA A 322 -13.40 -13.15 29.76
C ALA A 322 -12.91 -12.01 28.86
N THR A 323 -13.51 -10.82 28.97
CA THR A 323 -13.09 -9.65 28.18
C THR A 323 -11.68 -9.16 28.55
N ASP A 324 -11.33 -9.13 29.84
CA ASP A 324 -9.96 -8.80 30.29
C ASP A 324 -8.92 -9.80 29.76
N ALA A 325 -9.23 -11.12 29.82
CA ALA A 325 -8.35 -12.16 29.28
C ALA A 325 -8.19 -12.07 27.76
N LEU A 326 -9.28 -11.82 27.03
CA LEU A 326 -9.26 -11.59 25.58
C LEU A 326 -8.44 -10.35 25.22
N ASN A 327 -8.61 -9.25 25.95
CA ASN A 327 -7.83 -8.03 25.75
C ASN A 327 -6.32 -8.28 25.88
N GLN A 328 -5.93 -9.05 26.90
CA GLN A 328 -4.52 -9.40 27.13
C GLN A 328 -3.97 -10.37 26.08
N LEU A 329 -4.71 -11.44 25.75
CA LEU A 329 -4.28 -12.46 24.78
C LEU A 329 -4.16 -11.88 23.38
N MET A 330 -5.17 -11.12 22.95
CA MET A 330 -5.26 -10.59 21.60
C MET A 330 -4.52 -9.25 21.46
N GLY A 331 -4.10 -8.64 22.58
CA GLY A 331 -3.49 -7.31 22.59
C GLY A 331 -4.45 -6.22 22.11
N ILE A 332 -5.76 -6.42 22.29
CA ILE A 332 -6.79 -5.48 21.87
C ILE A 332 -7.17 -4.54 23.01
N ARG A 333 -7.53 -3.30 22.65
CA ARG A 333 -7.84 -2.24 23.64
C ARG A 333 -9.17 -2.46 24.32
N ARG A 334 -10.15 -3.00 23.59
CA ARG A 334 -11.54 -3.10 24.00
C ARG A 334 -12.12 -4.41 23.46
N SER A 335 -12.95 -5.04 24.27
CA SER A 335 -13.79 -6.18 23.89
C SER A 335 -15.10 -6.10 24.65
N THR A 336 -16.11 -6.79 24.16
CA THR A 336 -17.46 -6.78 24.73
C THR A 336 -18.14 -8.09 24.37
N ILE A 337 -18.95 -8.59 25.29
CA ILE A 337 -19.77 -9.78 25.07
C ILE A 337 -21.18 -9.33 24.71
N ILE A 338 -21.67 -9.87 23.59
CA ILE A 338 -23.03 -9.65 23.11
C ILE A 338 -23.80 -10.94 23.38
N LEU A 339 -24.87 -10.83 24.16
CA LEU A 339 -25.79 -11.93 24.42
C LEU A 339 -26.94 -11.90 23.43
N VAL A 340 -27.27 -13.07 22.92
CA VAL A 340 -28.36 -13.27 21.96
C VAL A 340 -29.59 -13.73 22.72
N ASN A 341 -30.63 -12.91 22.75
CA ASN A 341 -31.91 -13.26 23.35
C ASN A 341 -32.92 -13.71 22.28
N GLY A 342 -33.33 -14.97 22.36
CA GLY A 342 -34.26 -15.60 21.43
C GLY A 342 -35.75 -15.29 21.69
N THR A 343 -36.09 -14.64 22.82
CA THR A 343 -37.47 -14.36 23.25
C THR A 343 -37.98 -12.99 22.80
N SER A 344 -37.53 -12.52 21.63
CA SER A 344 -38.07 -11.30 21.02
C SER A 344 -39.58 -11.43 20.78
N SER A 345 -40.32 -10.34 20.95
CA SER A 345 -41.75 -10.26 20.62
C SER A 345 -42.02 -10.31 19.11
N ASP A 346 -41.00 -10.09 18.28
CA ASP A 346 -41.05 -10.25 16.83
C ASP A 346 -40.28 -11.52 16.41
N GLU A 347 -40.96 -12.45 15.72
CA GLU A 347 -40.38 -13.71 15.25
C GLU A 347 -39.23 -13.51 14.26
N ASN A 348 -39.18 -12.36 13.57
CA ASN A 348 -38.15 -12.03 12.60
C ASN A 348 -36.95 -11.28 13.19
N GLU A 349 -37.02 -10.86 14.45
CA GLU A 349 -35.94 -10.16 15.13
C GLU A 349 -35.35 -10.97 16.29
N ILE A 350 -34.11 -10.65 16.62
CA ILE A 350 -33.38 -11.17 17.77
C ILE A 350 -32.88 -9.99 18.56
N GLU A 351 -33.19 -9.97 19.85
CA GLU A 351 -32.69 -8.96 20.74
C GLU A 351 -31.24 -9.29 21.12
N LEU A 352 -30.36 -8.33 20.93
CA LEU A 352 -28.98 -8.34 21.39
C LEU A 352 -28.88 -7.55 22.69
N LEU A 353 -28.32 -8.16 23.71
CA LEU A 353 -27.98 -7.51 24.97
C LEU A 353 -26.46 -7.34 25.07
N ILE A 354 -25.99 -6.10 25.11
CA ILE A 354 -24.56 -5.80 25.23
C ILE A 354 -24.19 -5.72 26.70
N MET A 355 -23.29 -6.61 27.12
CA MET A 355 -22.83 -6.66 28.51
C MET A 355 -21.98 -5.43 28.83
N PRO A 356 -22.19 -4.78 29.99
CA PRO A 356 -21.42 -3.61 30.37
C PRO A 356 -19.95 -3.99 30.56
N ASN A 357 -19.06 -3.16 30.02
CA ASN A 357 -17.63 -3.21 30.29
C ASN A 357 -17.22 -2.00 31.14
N LYS A 358 -16.02 -1.99 31.71
CA LYS A 358 -15.42 -0.89 32.49
C LYS A 358 -15.55 0.48 31.82
N GLU A 359 -15.62 0.54 30.48
CA GLU A 359 -15.79 1.78 29.72
C GLU A 359 -17.25 2.12 29.38
N ASN A 360 -18.12 1.12 29.18
CA ASN A 360 -19.54 1.30 28.85
C ASN A 360 -20.38 0.89 30.06
N GLY A 361 -20.66 1.84 30.94
CA GLY A 361 -21.37 1.62 32.21
C GLY A 361 -22.88 1.37 32.09
N LYS A 362 -23.44 1.25 30.88
CA LYS A 362 -24.87 0.99 30.64
C LYS A 362 -25.04 -0.22 29.74
N GLU A 363 -26.00 -1.07 30.10
CA GLU A 363 -26.52 -2.10 29.19
C GLU A 363 -27.17 -1.41 28.00
N GLN A 364 -26.76 -1.83 26.81
CA GLN A 364 -27.40 -1.43 25.57
C GLN A 364 -28.21 -2.61 25.04
N ARG A 365 -29.28 -2.31 24.31
CA ARG A 365 -30.11 -3.30 23.62
C ARG A 365 -30.22 -2.90 22.17
N ALA A 366 -30.16 -3.87 21.29
CA ALA A 366 -30.37 -3.70 19.87
C ALA A 366 -31.14 -4.89 19.32
N SER A 367 -31.68 -4.79 18.11
CA SER A 367 -32.23 -5.94 17.41
C SER A 367 -31.47 -6.21 16.11
N LEU A 368 -31.34 -7.50 15.78
CA LEU A 368 -30.88 -7.97 14.48
C LEU A 368 -32.00 -8.78 13.81
N ARG A 369 -32.10 -8.65 12.50
CA ARG A 369 -32.99 -9.47 11.67
C ARG A 369 -32.44 -10.89 11.57
N ARG A 370 -33.27 -11.90 11.86
CA ARG A 370 -32.91 -13.33 11.71
C ARG A 370 -32.55 -13.70 10.28
N GLY A 371 -33.21 -13.10 9.30
CA GLY A 371 -32.89 -13.28 7.88
C GLY A 371 -31.74 -12.40 7.39
N GLY A 372 -31.23 -11.49 8.23
CA GLY A 372 -30.20 -10.54 7.85
C GLY A 372 -28.84 -11.19 7.60
N PRO A 373 -27.99 -10.59 6.76
CA PRO A 373 -26.67 -11.15 6.44
C PRO A 373 -25.77 -11.25 7.67
N ILE A 374 -25.81 -10.28 8.60
CA ILE A 374 -25.01 -10.30 9.84
C ILE A 374 -25.36 -11.53 10.69
N PHE A 375 -26.66 -11.76 10.94
CA PHE A 375 -27.09 -12.90 11.74
C PHE A 375 -26.73 -14.23 11.06
N ARG A 376 -26.95 -14.33 9.74
CA ARG A 376 -26.57 -15.53 8.97
C ARG A 376 -25.08 -15.83 9.07
N ILE A 377 -24.22 -14.82 9.01
CA ILE A 377 -22.77 -15.00 9.09
C ILE A 377 -22.33 -15.40 10.52
N LEU A 378 -22.80 -14.67 11.54
CA LEU A 378 -22.38 -14.89 12.92
C LEU A 378 -23.03 -16.14 13.54
N ALA A 379 -24.35 -16.27 13.47
CA ALA A 379 -25.07 -17.37 14.11
C ALA A 379 -25.18 -18.61 13.21
N GLY A 380 -25.43 -18.40 11.91
CA GLY A 380 -25.57 -19.49 10.94
C GLY A 380 -24.22 -20.13 10.59
N ASN A 381 -23.31 -19.32 10.05
CA ASN A 381 -22.00 -19.81 9.58
C ASN A 381 -20.94 -19.91 10.68
N ARG A 382 -21.19 -19.33 11.87
CA ARG A 382 -20.24 -19.26 12.99
C ARG A 382 -18.88 -18.70 12.57
N ARG A 383 -18.93 -17.70 11.70
CA ARG A 383 -17.73 -17.07 11.14
C ARG A 383 -17.60 -15.66 11.72
N PRO A 384 -16.42 -15.31 12.26
CA PRO A 384 -16.17 -13.94 12.69
C PRO A 384 -16.19 -13.00 11.49
N ILE A 385 -16.71 -11.80 11.70
CA ILE A 385 -16.85 -10.75 10.69
C ILE A 385 -16.23 -9.45 11.22
N THR A 386 -15.53 -8.72 10.36
CA THR A 386 -14.98 -7.41 10.74
C THR A 386 -15.98 -6.29 10.47
N GLN A 387 -15.81 -5.14 11.12
CA GLN A 387 -16.58 -3.94 10.79
C GLN A 387 -16.37 -3.53 9.33
N PHE A 388 -15.15 -3.75 8.81
CA PHE A 388 -14.85 -3.57 7.39
C PHE A 388 -15.71 -4.50 6.52
N ASP A 389 -15.83 -5.78 6.88
CA ASP A 389 -16.67 -6.73 6.14
C ASP A 389 -18.15 -6.34 6.15
N ILE A 390 -18.67 -5.88 7.28
CA ILE A 390 -20.06 -5.43 7.38
C ILE A 390 -20.31 -4.23 6.46
N GLU A 391 -19.35 -3.31 6.34
CA GLU A 391 -19.50 -2.08 5.56
C GLU A 391 -19.24 -2.26 4.06
N TYR A 392 -18.36 -3.19 3.67
CA TYR A 392 -17.81 -3.23 2.32
C TYR A 392 -17.97 -4.58 1.61
N ASP A 393 -18.26 -5.67 2.32
CA ASP A 393 -18.45 -6.97 1.68
C ASP A 393 -19.73 -6.96 0.84
N PRO A 394 -19.70 -7.42 -0.42
CA PRO A 394 -20.90 -7.60 -1.23
C PRO A 394 -22.03 -8.37 -0.54
N GLU A 395 -21.72 -9.34 0.32
CA GLU A 395 -22.70 -10.13 1.07
C GLU A 395 -23.46 -9.30 2.13
N CYS A 396 -22.88 -8.17 2.57
CA CYS A 396 -23.46 -7.30 3.60
C CYS A 396 -24.12 -6.02 3.02
N ARG A 397 -24.24 -5.89 1.70
CA ARG A 397 -24.89 -4.72 1.06
C ARG A 397 -26.36 -4.51 1.46
N GLU A 398 -27.02 -5.58 1.86
CA GLU A 398 -28.45 -5.57 2.26
C GLU A 398 -28.65 -5.42 3.78
N VAL A 399 -27.58 -5.15 4.55
CA VAL A 399 -27.68 -4.86 5.99
C VAL A 399 -28.59 -3.65 6.21
N ALA A 400 -29.49 -3.75 7.19
CA ALA A 400 -30.36 -2.62 7.54
C ALA A 400 -29.52 -1.48 8.16
N VAL A 401 -29.81 -0.23 7.78
CA VAL A 401 -29.06 0.95 8.27
C VAL A 401 -29.05 1.02 9.80
N SER A 402 -30.13 0.63 10.46
CA SER A 402 -30.22 0.57 11.92
C SER A 402 -29.24 -0.44 12.54
N GLU A 403 -29.04 -1.61 11.92
CA GLU A 403 -28.08 -2.63 12.37
C GLU A 403 -26.65 -2.12 12.18
N LEU A 404 -26.39 -1.47 11.04
CA LEU A 404 -25.10 -0.88 10.72
C LEU A 404 -24.72 0.23 11.70
N ASP A 405 -25.63 1.17 11.95
CA ASP A 405 -25.41 2.29 12.87
C ASP A 405 -25.23 1.80 14.31
N PHE A 406 -25.97 0.77 14.70
CA PHE A 406 -25.78 0.10 15.98
C PHE A 406 -24.36 -0.50 16.10
N LEU A 407 -23.92 -1.30 15.12
CA LEU A 407 -22.59 -1.91 15.17
C LEU A 407 -21.47 -0.85 15.15
N ARG A 408 -21.64 0.21 14.36
CA ARG A 408 -20.73 1.38 14.36
C ARG A 408 -20.66 2.05 15.72
N SER A 409 -21.79 2.20 16.42
CA SER A 409 -21.86 2.82 17.74
C SER A 409 -21.06 2.04 18.81
N LEU A 410 -20.89 0.73 18.61
CA LEU A 410 -20.05 -0.09 19.49
C LEU A 410 -18.55 0.21 19.32
N GLY A 411 -18.14 0.76 18.18
CA GLY A 411 -16.73 1.07 17.89
C GLY A 411 -15.82 -0.16 17.91
N MET A 412 -16.36 -1.33 17.60
CA MET A 412 -15.62 -2.60 17.55
C MET A 412 -15.09 -2.84 16.14
N HIS A 413 -13.92 -3.49 16.04
CA HIS A 413 -13.32 -3.82 14.74
C HIS A 413 -13.74 -5.20 14.22
N ALA A 414 -14.14 -6.10 15.13
CA ALA A 414 -14.53 -7.47 14.80
C ALA A 414 -15.62 -7.98 15.74
N TYR A 415 -16.44 -8.87 15.21
CA TYR A 415 -17.55 -9.55 15.87
C TYR A 415 -17.40 -11.05 15.63
N ALA A 416 -17.60 -11.87 16.66
CA ALA A 416 -17.33 -13.30 16.64
C ALA A 416 -18.35 -14.08 17.45
#